data_AF-A0A1G7MYV2-F1
#
_entry.id   AF-A0A1G7MYV2-F1
#
_cell.length_a   1.000
_cell.length_b   1.000
_cell.length_c   1.000
_cell.angle_alpha   90.00
_cell.angle_beta   90.00
_cell.angle_gamma   90.00
#
_symmetry.space_group_name_H-M   'P 1'
#
loop_
_entity.id
_entity.type
_entity.pdbx_description
1 polymer ?
#
loop_
_entity_poly.entity_id
_entity_poly.type
_entity_poly.pdbx_seq_one_letter_code
_entity_poly.pdbx_strand_id
1 'polypeptide(L)'
;MIKVTFGELQSASSQINSAYNKITGELEGLEGRVKAVLAGYDGESSEAYNNAQREWDTAAAELAQVLSSVGVAVQQAADAYQEGERRNASRWG
;
A
#
# COMPACT_ATOMS: atom_id res chain seq x y z
N MET A 1 -12.58 -4.33 28.83
CA MET A 1 -12.15 -3.46 27.72
C MET A 1 -11.39 -4.21 26.62
N ILE A 2 -10.89 -5.44 26.84
CA ILE A 2 -10.16 -6.26 25.85
C ILE A 2 -10.91 -6.48 24.52
N LYS A 3 -12.25 -6.50 24.53
CA LYS A 3 -13.07 -6.76 23.33
C LYS A 3 -13.00 -5.65 22.28
N VAL A 4 -12.81 -4.39 22.70
CA VAL A 4 -12.68 -3.24 21.79
C VAL A 4 -11.30 -3.28 21.12
N THR A 5 -10.26 -3.52 21.91
CA THR A 5 -8.86 -3.59 21.45
C THR A 5 -8.61 -4.74 20.47
N PHE A 6 -9.25 -5.91 20.68
CA PHE A 6 -9.14 -7.01 19.73
C PHE A 6 -9.81 -6.69 18.38
N GLY A 7 -10.94 -5.97 18.40
CA GLY A 7 -11.60 -5.49 17.19
C GLY A 7 -10.76 -4.48 16.40
N GLU A 8 -10.08 -3.58 17.10
CA GLU A 8 -9.17 -2.59 16.50
C GLU A 8 -7.94 -3.27 15.87
N LEU A 9 -7.36 -4.26 16.54
CA LEU A 9 -6.23 -5.03 16.00
C LEU A 9 -6.62 -5.82 14.75
N GLN A 10 -7.81 -6.43 14.75
CA GLN A 10 -8.30 -7.18 13.61
C GLN A 10 -8.63 -6.26 12.43
N SER A 11 -9.16 -5.07 12.69
CA SER A 11 -9.37 -4.03 11.67
C SER A 11 -8.03 -3.58 11.06
N ALA A 12 -7.02 -3.32 11.88
CA ALA A 12 -5.68 -2.97 11.41
C ALA A 12 -5.06 -4.05 10.52
N SER A 13 -5.14 -5.32 10.94
CA SER A 13 -4.64 -6.45 10.15
C SER A 13 -5.38 -6.58 8.81
N SER A 14 -6.69 -6.34 8.79
CA SER A 14 -7.47 -6.31 7.55
C SER A 14 -7.01 -5.17 6.63
N GLN A 15 -6.81 -3.97 7.17
CA GLN A 15 -6.36 -2.80 6.40
C GLN A 15 -4.97 -3.03 5.79
N ILE A 16 -4.04 -3.59 6.55
CA ILE A 16 -2.69 -3.94 6.07
C ILE A 16 -2.78 -4.97 4.92
N ASN A 17 -3.58 -6.02 5.07
CA ASN A 17 -3.76 -7.02 4.00
C ASN A 17 -4.40 -6.43 2.74
N SER A 18 -5.42 -5.58 2.88
CA SER A 18 -6.03 -4.88 1.74
C SER A 18 -5.01 -3.99 1.03
N ALA A 19 -4.18 -3.28 1.77
CA ALA A 19 -3.19 -2.40 1.21
C ALA A 19 -2.03 -3.15 0.55
N TYR A 20 -1.61 -4.29 1.13
CA TYR A 20 -0.69 -5.24 0.51
C TYR A 20 -1.23 -5.75 -0.83
N ASN A 21 -2.47 -6.23 -0.89
CA ASN A 21 -3.07 -6.72 -2.14
C ASN A 21 -3.15 -5.62 -3.20
N LYS A 22 -3.45 -4.38 -2.79
CA LYS A 22 -3.45 -3.24 -3.69
C LYS A 22 -2.05 -2.96 -4.25
N ILE A 23 -1.02 -2.92 -3.41
CA ILE A 23 0.38 -2.76 -3.84
C ILE A 23 0.77 -3.82 -4.86
N THR A 24 0.49 -5.09 -4.56
CA THR A 24 0.84 -6.21 -5.43
C THR A 24 0.14 -6.07 -6.78
N GLY A 25 -1.15 -5.72 -6.81
CA GLY A 25 -1.88 -5.51 -8.06
C GLY A 25 -1.35 -4.32 -8.89
N GLU A 26 -1.01 -3.20 -8.24
CA GLU A 26 -0.41 -2.04 -8.92
C GLU A 26 0.98 -2.38 -9.51
N LEU A 27 1.79 -3.14 -8.76
CA LEU A 27 3.11 -3.60 -9.21
C LEU A 27 3.01 -4.57 -10.40
N GLU A 28 2.12 -5.55 -10.33
CA GLU A 28 1.86 -6.49 -11.43
C GLU A 28 1.36 -5.74 -12.69
N GLY A 29 0.47 -4.76 -12.50
CA GLY A 29 0.00 -3.90 -13.57
C GLY A 29 1.11 -3.05 -14.19
N LEU A 30 1.97 -2.46 -13.35
CA LEU A 30 3.15 -1.70 -13.81
C LEU A 30 4.12 -2.60 -14.58
N GLU A 31 4.42 -3.79 -14.08
CA GLU A 31 5.29 -4.76 -14.75
C GLU A 31 4.74 -5.17 -16.11
N GLY A 32 3.43 -5.43 -16.21
CA GLY A 32 2.76 -5.74 -17.47
C GLY A 32 2.87 -4.63 -18.50
N ARG A 33 2.66 -3.38 -18.09
CA ARG A 33 2.79 -2.19 -18.95
C ARG A 33 4.22 -1.99 -19.43
N VAL A 34 5.21 -2.09 -18.54
CA VAL A 34 6.64 -2.00 -18.88
C VAL A 34 7.01 -3.07 -19.92
N LYS A 35 6.55 -4.31 -19.74
CA LYS A 35 6.79 -5.39 -20.72
C LYS A 35 6.17 -5.09 -22.08
N ALA A 36 4.96 -4.53 -22.12
CA ALA A 36 4.29 -4.16 -23.38
C ALA A 36 5.05 -3.06 -24.13
N VAL A 37 5.56 -2.07 -23.41
CA VAL A 37 6.42 -1.00 -23.97
C VAL A 37 7.70 -1.57 -24.54
N LEU A 38 8.41 -2.40 -23.76
CA LEU A 38 9.67 -3.00 -24.18
C LEU A 38 9.48 -3.94 -25.39
N ALA A 39 8.34 -4.61 -25.49
CA ALA A 39 8.02 -5.46 -26.64
C ALA A 39 7.78 -4.68 -27.94
N GLY A 40 7.31 -3.43 -27.86
CA GLY A 40 7.13 -2.54 -29.01
C GLY A 40 8.33 -1.65 -29.33
N TYR A 41 9.41 -1.73 -28.54
CA TYR A 41 10.57 -0.84 -28.65
C TYR A 41 11.56 -1.36 -29.71
N ASP A 42 11.29 -1.08 -30.99
CA ASP A 42 12.20 -1.33 -32.13
C ASP A 42 12.89 -0.03 -32.64
N GLY A 43 12.73 1.08 -31.90
CA GLY A 43 13.53 2.31 -32.09
C GLY A 43 12.90 3.48 -32.87
N GLU A 44 11.64 3.41 -33.35
CA GLU A 44 11.15 4.37 -34.36
C GLU A 44 10.14 5.45 -33.92
N SER A 45 9.84 5.65 -32.63
CA SER A 45 9.00 6.79 -32.24
C SER A 45 9.23 7.31 -30.82
N SER A 46 9.78 8.52 -30.70
CA SER A 46 9.82 9.27 -29.44
C SER A 46 8.45 9.37 -28.78
N GLU A 47 7.36 9.33 -29.54
CA GLU A 47 6.01 9.45 -29.03
C GLU A 47 5.56 8.19 -28.26
N ALA A 48 5.90 7.01 -28.77
CA ALA A 48 5.64 5.75 -28.07
C ALA A 48 6.42 5.65 -26.75
N TYR A 49 7.69 6.07 -26.77
CA TYR A 49 8.52 6.18 -25.56
C TYR A 49 7.93 7.19 -24.56
N ASN A 50 7.56 8.38 -25.01
CA ASN A 50 6.99 9.41 -24.14
C ASN A 50 5.65 8.99 -23.52
N ASN A 51 4.82 8.22 -24.25
CA ASN A 51 3.59 7.64 -23.71
C ASN A 51 3.89 6.59 -22.65
N ALA A 52 4.82 5.68 -22.94
CA ALA A 52 5.26 4.66 -22.00
C ALA A 52 5.83 5.24 -20.70
N GLN A 53 6.66 6.28 -20.82
CA GLN A 53 7.23 6.98 -19.67
C GLN A 53 6.13 7.59 -18.81
N ARG A 54 5.16 8.29 -19.42
CA ARG A 54 4.01 8.88 -18.70
C ARG A 54 3.19 7.81 -17.96
N GLU A 55 2.99 6.66 -18.58
CA GLU A 55 2.25 5.56 -17.97
C GLU A 55 3.01 4.96 -16.79
N TRP A 56 4.34 4.82 -16.90
CA TRP A 56 5.21 4.43 -15.79
C TRP A 56 5.19 5.45 -14.64
N ASP A 57 5.32 6.74 -14.93
CA ASP A 57 5.30 7.81 -13.93
C ASP A 57 3.97 7.80 -13.15
N THR A 58 2.85 7.58 -13.85
CA THR A 58 1.51 7.51 -13.24
C THR A 58 1.41 6.34 -12.29
N ALA A 59 1.80 5.14 -12.72
CA ALA A 59 1.75 3.95 -11.90
C ALA A 59 2.69 4.01 -10.68
N ALA A 60 3.87 4.63 -10.84
CA ALA A 60 4.80 4.87 -9.74
C ALA A 60 4.19 5.82 -8.69
N ALA A 61 3.48 6.87 -9.13
CA ALA A 61 2.77 7.79 -8.24
C ALA A 61 1.61 7.08 -7.50
N GLU A 62 0.84 6.25 -8.18
CA GLU A 62 -0.24 5.44 -7.57
C GLU A 62 0.32 4.50 -6.49
N LEU A 63 1.40 3.79 -6.80
CA LEU A 63 2.08 2.92 -5.82
C LEU A 63 2.58 3.70 -4.60
N ALA A 64 3.18 4.86 -4.79
CA ALA A 64 3.64 5.72 -3.70
C ALA A 64 2.46 6.14 -2.79
N GLN A 65 1.30 6.45 -3.37
CA GLN A 65 0.10 6.82 -2.63
C GLN A 65 -0.46 5.63 -1.82
N VAL A 66 -0.47 4.43 -2.39
CA VAL A 66 -0.86 3.22 -1.65
C VAL A 66 0.10 2.95 -0.50
N LEU A 67 1.41 3.00 -0.74
CA LEU A 67 2.42 2.83 0.32
C LEU A 67 2.25 3.86 1.46
N SER A 68 1.98 5.11 1.13
CA SER A 68 1.67 6.13 2.13
C SER A 68 0.42 5.78 2.95
N SER A 69 -0.63 5.27 2.30
CA SER A 69 -1.85 4.84 3.01
C SER A 69 -1.61 3.65 3.95
N VAL A 70 -0.73 2.72 3.56
CA VAL A 70 -0.32 1.59 4.40
C VAL A 70 0.41 2.08 5.64
N GLY A 71 1.36 3.01 5.47
CA GLY A 71 2.11 3.59 6.59
C GLY A 71 1.18 4.24 7.62
N VAL A 72 0.15 4.96 7.16
CA VAL A 72 -0.87 5.54 8.05
C VAL A 72 -1.67 4.46 8.79
N ALA A 73 -2.12 3.43 8.08
CA ALA A 73 -2.88 2.33 8.70
C ALA A 73 -2.05 1.57 9.74
N VAL A 74 -0.75 1.34 9.48
CA VAL A 74 0.19 0.72 10.42
C VAL A 74 0.40 1.61 11.65
N GLN A 75 0.57 2.92 11.47
CA GLN A 75 0.72 3.84 12.61
C GLN A 75 -0.53 3.84 13.50
N GLN A 76 -1.72 3.90 12.91
CA GLN A 76 -2.98 3.82 13.66
C GLN A 76 -3.11 2.51 14.43
N ALA A 77 -2.67 1.39 13.84
CA ALA A 77 -2.63 0.10 14.51
C ALA A 77 -1.70 0.09 15.73
N ALA A 78 -0.51 0.68 15.59
CA ALA A 78 0.47 0.79 16.68
C ALA A 78 -0.06 1.66 17.83
N ASP A 79 -0.69 2.79 17.52
CA ASP A 79 -1.28 3.69 18.51
C ASP A 79 -2.42 3.00 19.29
N ALA A 80 -3.30 2.29 18.58
CA ALA A 80 -4.38 1.51 19.20
C ALA A 80 -3.86 0.39 20.12
N TYR A 81 -2.76 -0.26 19.73
CA TYR A 81 -2.09 -1.28 20.56
C TYR A 81 -1.56 -0.69 21.86
N GLN A 82 -0.78 0.41 21.76
CA GLN A 82 -0.20 1.09 22.91
C GLN A 82 -1.26 1.62 23.87
N GLU A 83 -2.38 2.15 23.37
CA GLU A 83 -3.49 2.59 24.21
C GLU A 83 -4.15 1.39 24.92
N GLY A 84 -4.34 0.28 24.20
CA GLY A 84 -4.84 -0.97 24.76
C GLY A 84 -3.96 -1.51 25.89
N GLU A 85 -2.64 -1.52 25.70
CA GLU A 85 -1.66 -1.92 26.71
C GLU A 85 -1.69 -1.00 27.93
N ARG A 86 -1.70 0.33 27.75
CA ARG A 86 -1.82 1.29 28.86
C ARG A 86 -3.10 1.08 29.68
N ARG A 87 -4.23 0.85 29.03
CA ARG A 87 -5.53 0.61 29.70
C ARG A 87 -5.58 -0.73 30.42
N ASN A 88 -4.84 -1.74 29.97
CA ASN A 88 -4.72 -3.00 30.67
C ASN A 88 -3.74 -2.88 31.85
N ALA A 89 -2.59 -2.21 31.67
CA ALA A 89 -1.64 -1.96 32.75
C ALA A 89 -2.26 -1.18 33.92
N SER A 90 -3.08 -0.17 33.64
CA SER A 90 -3.79 0.62 34.67
C SER A 90 -4.94 -0.11 35.37
N ARG A 91 -5.31 -1.31 34.91
CA ARG A 91 -6.31 -2.16 35.56
C ARG A 91 -5.71 -3.23 36.46
N TRP A 92 -4.41 -3.49 36.35
CA TRP A 92 -3.71 -4.59 37.03
C TRP A 92 -2.55 -4.10 37.92
N GLY A 93 -2.30 -2.80 37.97
CA GLY A 93 -1.46 -2.13 39.00
C GLY A 93 -2.34 -1.30 39.93
#